data_AF-A6WY24-F1
#
_entry.id   AF-A6WY24-F1
#
_cell.length_a   1.000
_cell.length_b   1.000
_cell.length_c   1.000
_cell.angle_alpha   90.00
_cell.angle_beta   90.00
_cell.angle_gamma   90.00
#
_symmetry.space_group_name_H-M   'P 1'
#
loop_
_entity.id
_entity.type
_entity.pdbx_description
1 polymer ?
#
loop_
_entity_poly.entity_id
_entity_poly.type
_entity_poly.pdbx_seq_one_letter_code
_entity_poly.pdbx_strand_id
1 'polypeptide(L)'
;MTRRRWYDVEWSISASSLAQKLMAHSFRAGSDDGFVLDQLRDDFISGSYFERIQQVEKVTDPFGQEYSYARTEFRRSAFRISEGASGLELIDPNRSAQRLISRLLEASNFDLTLKNIDVDPYKWGRAFQTRSPEASRLEFMQIGGIGLPNGSEATVIVKGSKDVALAAFGLIGDVKSFSVEKVRLRYDRSPGIIALSNKAGVHLNVPSEKEVLPDLRRSLLDVR
;
A
#
# COMPACT_ATOMS: atom_id res chain seq x y z
N MET A 1 -2.66 -11.81 -6.10
CA MET A 1 -2.86 -10.38 -6.36
C MET A 1 -2.77 -9.67 -5.04
N THR A 2 -1.86 -8.73 -4.89
CA THR A 2 -1.45 -8.21 -3.58
C THR A 2 -1.40 -6.70 -3.61
N ARG A 3 -1.92 -6.06 -2.57
CA ARG A 3 -1.90 -4.61 -2.42
C ARG A 3 -0.82 -4.23 -1.42
N ARG A 4 -0.09 -3.18 -1.72
CA ARG A 4 0.92 -2.64 -0.81
C ARG A 4 0.77 -1.14 -0.70
N ARG A 5 1.07 -0.59 0.47
CA ARG A 5 1.07 0.86 0.69
C ARG A 5 2.26 1.23 1.55
N TRP A 6 2.99 2.25 1.13
CA TRP A 6 4.12 2.77 1.86
C TRP A 6 3.78 4.06 2.62
N TYR A 7 4.46 4.25 3.74
CA TYR A 7 4.47 5.47 4.55
C TYR A 7 5.92 5.81 4.86
N ASP A 8 6.24 7.10 4.93
CA ASP A 8 7.52 7.55 5.47
C ASP A 8 7.52 7.38 6.98
N VAL A 9 8.71 7.11 7.52
CA VAL A 9 8.92 6.89 8.96
C VAL A 9 10.06 7.77 9.42
N GLU A 10 9.78 8.60 10.42
CA GLU A 10 10.81 9.29 11.18
C GLU A 10 11.05 8.52 12.47
N TRP A 11 12.32 8.20 12.72
CA TRP A 11 12.75 7.30 13.77
C TRP A 11 13.41 8.10 14.91
N SER A 12 12.87 7.96 16.11
CA SER A 12 13.52 8.41 17.36
C SER A 12 14.07 7.24 18.19
N ILE A 13 13.88 6.01 17.70
CA ILE A 13 14.34 4.76 18.31
C ILE A 13 14.96 3.86 17.24
N SER A 14 15.82 2.94 17.66
CA SER A 14 16.37 1.92 16.76
C SER A 14 15.34 0.85 16.39
N ALA A 15 15.52 0.17 15.25
CA ALA A 15 14.72 -0.96 14.82
C ALA A 15 14.75 -2.08 15.87
N SER A 16 15.92 -2.37 16.45
CA SER A 16 16.05 -3.34 17.54
C SER A 16 15.21 -2.96 18.77
N SER A 17 15.22 -1.69 19.15
CA SER A 17 14.38 -1.18 20.26
C SER A 17 12.90 -1.28 19.93
N LEU A 18 12.50 -0.94 18.69
CA LEU A 18 11.12 -1.13 18.23
C LEU A 18 10.71 -2.60 18.32
N ALA A 19 11.55 -3.53 17.84
CA ALA A 19 11.25 -4.95 17.90
C ALA A 19 11.01 -5.45 19.34
N GLN A 20 11.84 -5.01 20.29
CA GLN A 20 11.64 -5.32 21.72
C GLN A 20 10.30 -4.81 22.24
N LYS A 21 9.94 -3.57 21.91
CA LYS A 21 8.64 -3.01 22.28
C LYS A 21 7.48 -3.79 21.64
N LEU A 22 7.57 -4.15 20.36
CA LEU A 22 6.54 -4.96 19.69
C LEU A 22 6.40 -6.36 20.30
N MET A 23 7.50 -6.99 20.72
CA MET A 23 7.47 -8.26 21.44
C MET A 23 6.79 -8.14 22.82
N ALA A 24 6.92 -7.00 23.51
CA ALA A 24 6.18 -6.74 24.75
C ALA A 24 4.66 -6.68 24.51
N HIS A 25 4.24 -6.25 23.32
CA HIS A 25 2.84 -6.22 22.84
C HIS A 25 2.49 -7.43 21.96
N SER A 26 3.07 -8.60 22.23
CA SER A 26 2.82 -9.81 21.44
C SER A 26 1.37 -10.28 21.52
N PHE A 27 0.83 -10.79 20.41
CA PHE A 27 -0.46 -11.48 20.39
C PHE A 27 -0.36 -12.79 21.17
N ARG A 28 -1.25 -12.99 22.15
CA ARG A 28 -1.28 -14.19 23.02
C ARG A 28 -2.68 -14.79 23.07
N ALA A 29 -2.75 -16.03 23.52
CA ALA A 29 -4.03 -16.68 23.77
C ALA A 29 -4.86 -15.85 24.77
N GLY A 30 -6.08 -15.49 24.36
CA GLY A 30 -6.98 -14.65 25.16
C GLY A 30 -6.86 -13.14 24.93
N SER A 31 -5.81 -12.67 24.24
CA SER A 31 -5.68 -11.25 23.88
C SER A 31 -6.67 -10.87 22.76
N ASP A 32 -7.19 -9.64 22.83
CA ASP A 32 -8.01 -9.08 21.76
C ASP A 32 -7.19 -8.64 20.55
N ASP A 33 -5.96 -8.19 20.78
CA ASP A 33 -5.04 -7.82 19.71
C ASP A 33 -3.56 -7.93 20.11
N GLY A 34 -2.65 -7.85 19.15
CA GLY A 34 -1.21 -7.85 19.39
C GLY A 34 -0.36 -8.15 18.15
N PHE A 35 0.95 -8.11 18.32
CA PHE A 35 1.93 -8.32 17.25
C PHE A 35 2.50 -9.74 17.24
N VAL A 36 2.87 -10.21 16.04
CA VAL A 36 3.68 -11.40 15.81
C VAL A 36 4.79 -11.00 14.86
N LEU A 37 6.05 -11.08 15.30
CA LEU A 37 7.20 -10.77 14.46
C LEU A 37 7.62 -12.00 13.66
N ASP A 38 7.75 -11.84 12.35
CA ASP A 38 8.15 -12.90 11.42
C ASP A 38 9.67 -12.86 11.19
N GLN A 39 10.26 -11.66 11.13
CA GLN A 39 11.67 -11.46 10.86
C GLN A 39 12.21 -10.19 11.52
N LEU A 40 13.40 -10.31 12.11
CA LEU A 40 14.21 -9.19 12.57
C LEU A 40 15.55 -9.24 11.82
N ARG A 41 15.85 -8.20 11.04
CA ARG A 41 17.13 -7.96 10.36
C ARG A 41 17.66 -6.61 10.78
N ASP A 42 18.94 -6.36 10.48
CA ASP A 42 19.59 -5.08 10.77
C ASP A 42 18.92 -3.91 10.05
N ASP A 43 18.33 -4.14 8.88
CA ASP A 43 17.72 -3.10 8.02
C ASP A 43 16.19 -3.07 8.05
N PHE A 44 15.53 -4.11 8.58
CA PHE A 44 14.06 -4.13 8.70
C PHE A 44 13.51 -5.13 9.73
N ILE A 45 12.30 -4.83 10.16
CA ILE A 45 11.41 -5.73 10.88
C ILE A 45 10.25 -6.09 9.95
N SER A 46 9.84 -7.35 9.93
CA SER A 46 8.56 -7.76 9.33
C SER A 46 7.74 -8.57 10.32
N GLY A 47 6.43 -8.41 10.23
CA GLY A 47 5.52 -9.12 11.12
C GLY A 47 4.07 -8.89 10.73
N SER A 48 3.19 -9.30 11.63
CA SER A 48 1.76 -9.16 11.49
C SER A 48 1.14 -8.65 12.77
N TYR A 49 0.17 -7.77 12.65
CA TYR A 49 -0.74 -7.41 13.72
C TYR A 49 -2.02 -8.24 13.59
N PHE A 50 -2.43 -8.86 14.69
CA PHE A 50 -3.64 -9.69 14.77
C PHE A 50 -4.70 -9.02 15.63
N GLU A 51 -5.94 -9.18 15.23
CA GLU A 51 -7.11 -8.75 15.98
C GLU A 51 -8.11 -9.90 16.08
N ARG A 52 -8.58 -10.17 17.28
CA ARG A 52 -9.72 -11.03 17.56
C ARG A 52 -10.99 -10.19 17.52
N ILE A 53 -11.93 -10.59 16.69
CA ILE A 53 -13.20 -9.90 16.49
C ILE A 53 -14.32 -10.87 16.82
N GLN A 54 -15.18 -10.49 17.75
CA GLN A 54 -16.39 -11.24 18.07
C GLN A 54 -17.57 -10.57 17.36
N GLN A 55 -18.22 -11.31 16.47
CA GLN A 55 -19.41 -10.86 15.75
C GLN A 55 -20.58 -11.77 16.10
N VAL A 56 -21.76 -11.17 16.24
CA VAL A 56 -23.02 -11.91 16.29
C VAL A 56 -23.65 -11.82 14.91
N GLU A 57 -23.70 -12.94 14.21
CA GLU A 57 -24.33 -13.05 12.91
C GLU A 57 -25.80 -13.40 13.12
N LYS A 58 -26.68 -12.55 12.58
CA LYS A 58 -28.13 -12.79 12.57
C LYS A 58 -28.53 -13.35 11.21
N VAL A 59 -29.15 -14.52 11.21
CA VAL A 59 -29.69 -15.16 10.01
C VAL A 59 -31.19 -15.29 10.18
N THR A 60 -31.95 -14.79 9.21
CA THR A 60 -33.38 -15.00 9.13
C THR A 60 -33.64 -16.15 8.18
N ASP A 61 -34.36 -17.16 8.64
CA ASP A 61 -34.75 -18.26 7.77
C ASP A 61 -35.86 -17.85 6.78
N PRO A 62 -36.20 -18.70 5.78
CA PRO A 62 -37.28 -18.41 4.84
C PRO A 62 -38.68 -18.27 5.47
N PHE A 63 -38.84 -18.62 6.74
CA PHE A 63 -40.10 -18.56 7.50
C PHE A 63 -40.15 -17.33 8.44
N GLY A 64 -39.11 -16.50 8.45
CA GLY A 64 -39.05 -15.28 9.25
C GLY A 64 -38.48 -15.46 10.66
N GLN A 65 -37.94 -16.63 11.01
CA GLN A 65 -37.32 -16.87 12.30
C GLN A 65 -35.88 -16.37 12.33
N GLU A 66 -35.54 -15.53 13.32
CA GLU A 66 -34.18 -15.04 13.54
C GLU A 66 -33.35 -16.02 14.39
N TYR A 67 -32.16 -16.36 13.90
CA TYR A 67 -31.13 -17.09 14.61
C TYR A 67 -29.91 -16.20 14.81
N SER A 68 -29.29 -16.25 15.99
CA SER A 68 -28.07 -15.51 16.29
C SER A 68 -26.92 -16.46 16.59
N TYR A 69 -25.80 -16.30 15.89
CA TYR A 69 -24.60 -17.11 16.07
C TYR A 69 -23.40 -16.24 16.41
N ALA A 70 -22.72 -16.55 17.50
CA ALA A 70 -21.46 -15.90 17.84
C ALA A 70 -20.32 -16.48 16.99
N ARG A 71 -19.62 -15.63 16.25
CA ARG A 71 -18.46 -15.96 15.41
C ARG A 71 -17.25 -15.19 15.91
N THR A 72 -16.15 -15.91 16.17
CA THR A 72 -14.84 -15.29 16.39
C THR A 72 -14.06 -15.30 15.07
N GLU A 73 -13.66 -14.13 14.60
CA GLU A 73 -12.80 -13.91 13.43
C GLU A 73 -11.43 -13.41 13.90
N PHE A 74 -10.35 -13.87 13.27
CA PHE A 74 -9.02 -13.29 13.45
C PHE A 74 -8.63 -12.53 12.19
N ARG A 75 -8.43 -11.22 12.30
CA ARG A 75 -7.92 -10.39 11.20
C ARG A 75 -6.43 -10.23 11.32
N ARG A 76 -5.74 -10.44 10.20
CA ARG A 76 -4.30 -10.27 10.06
C ARG A 76 -4.02 -9.02 9.22
N SER A 77 -3.12 -8.19 9.69
CA SER A 77 -2.55 -7.07 8.93
C SER A 77 -1.03 -7.22 8.91
N ALA A 78 -0.45 -7.52 7.76
CA ALA A 78 0.98 -7.75 7.62
C ALA A 78 1.73 -6.44 7.31
N PHE A 79 2.95 -6.31 7.83
CA PHE A 79 3.79 -5.14 7.63
C PHE A 79 5.27 -5.49 7.51
N ARG A 80 6.01 -4.57 6.90
CA ARG A 80 7.47 -4.48 6.96
C ARG A 80 7.83 -3.04 7.27
N ILE A 81 8.73 -2.80 8.20
CA ILE A 81 9.20 -1.46 8.56
C ILE A 81 10.73 -1.46 8.59
N SER A 82 11.33 -0.44 7.98
CA SER A 82 12.78 -0.39 7.75
C SER A 82 13.36 0.98 8.05
N GLU A 83 14.51 1.01 8.73
CA GLU A 83 15.32 2.22 8.89
C GLU A 83 16.04 2.51 7.57
N GLY A 84 15.90 3.73 7.05
CA GLY A 84 16.59 4.18 5.83
C GLY A 84 16.10 3.59 4.49
N ALA A 85 15.31 2.50 4.47
CA ALA A 85 14.68 2.00 3.26
C ALA A 85 13.26 2.59 3.08
N SER A 86 12.38 1.94 2.30
CA SER A 86 11.07 2.45 1.84
C SER A 86 10.06 2.90 2.93
N GLY A 87 10.43 2.91 4.20
CA GLY A 87 9.63 3.28 5.35
C GLY A 87 8.77 2.12 5.87
N LEU A 88 7.53 2.41 6.25
CA LEU A 88 6.54 1.40 6.65
C LEU A 88 5.80 0.93 5.40
N GLU A 89 5.87 -0.36 5.12
CA GLU A 89 5.17 -1.06 4.06
C GLU A 89 4.05 -1.91 4.66
N LEU A 90 2.81 -1.57 4.35
CA LEU A 90 1.65 -2.40 4.67
C LEU A 90 1.36 -3.37 3.53
N ILE A 91 1.06 -4.62 3.87
CA ILE A 91 0.79 -5.71 2.93
C ILE A 91 -0.68 -6.10 3.06
N ASP A 92 -1.37 -6.10 1.93
CA ASP A 92 -2.83 -6.21 1.81
C ASP A 92 -3.59 -5.35 2.84
N PRO A 93 -3.31 -4.01 2.87
CA PRO A 93 -3.96 -3.13 3.82
C PRO A 93 -5.48 -3.21 3.63
N ASN A 94 -6.15 -3.66 4.69
CA ASN A 94 -7.59 -3.79 4.77
C ASN A 94 -8.15 -2.71 5.73
N ARG A 95 -9.39 -2.88 6.18
CA ARG A 95 -10.07 -1.95 7.11
C ARG A 95 -9.30 -1.74 8.42
N SER A 96 -8.47 -2.72 8.80
CA SER A 96 -7.63 -2.74 10.00
C SER A 96 -6.27 -2.05 9.85
N ALA A 97 -5.90 -1.57 8.65
CA ALA A 97 -4.61 -0.91 8.44
C ALA A 97 -4.39 0.30 9.37
N GLN A 98 -5.45 1.08 9.61
CA GLN A 98 -5.44 2.18 10.58
C GLN A 98 -5.14 1.69 12.00
N ARG A 99 -5.75 0.58 12.41
CA ARG A 99 -5.54 0.03 13.76
C ARG A 99 -4.14 -0.54 13.94
N LEU A 100 -3.58 -1.20 12.93
CA LEU A 100 -2.16 -1.58 12.93
C LEU A 100 -1.28 -0.34 13.14
N ILE A 101 -1.51 0.74 12.37
CA ILE A 101 -0.74 1.98 12.49
C ILE A 101 -0.85 2.55 13.91
N SER A 102 -2.06 2.68 14.45
CA SER A 102 -2.27 3.20 15.82
C SER A 102 -1.53 2.35 16.85
N ARG A 103 -1.67 1.02 16.80
CA ARG A 103 -0.99 0.12 17.74
C ARG A 103 0.53 0.12 17.57
N LEU A 104 1.03 0.30 16.35
CA LEU A 104 2.46 0.41 16.09
C LEU A 104 3.04 1.65 16.77
N LEU A 105 2.35 2.80 16.63
CA LEU A 105 2.72 4.05 17.29
C LEU A 105 2.62 3.97 18.81
N GLU A 106 1.55 3.38 19.34
CA GLU A 106 1.38 3.16 20.79
C GLU A 106 2.48 2.24 21.34
N ALA A 107 2.73 1.11 20.69
CA ALA A 107 3.76 0.17 21.12
C ALA A 107 5.15 0.81 21.04
N SER A 108 5.40 1.68 20.07
CA SER A 108 6.66 2.45 20.01
C SER A 108 6.73 3.57 21.05
N ASN A 109 5.72 3.76 21.90
CA ASN A 109 5.56 4.93 22.78
C ASN A 109 5.66 6.26 22.03
N PHE A 110 5.12 6.29 20.81
CA PHE A 110 5.16 7.43 19.89
C PHE A 110 6.55 7.92 19.50
N ASP A 111 7.59 7.09 19.70
CA ASP A 111 8.95 7.35 19.22
C ASP A 111 9.11 7.16 17.68
N LEU A 112 7.99 6.91 16.98
CA LEU A 112 7.92 6.86 15.52
C LEU A 112 6.90 7.91 15.06
N THR A 113 7.22 8.59 13.97
CA THR A 113 6.24 9.42 13.26
C THR A 113 6.03 8.87 11.85
N LEU A 114 4.78 8.67 11.46
CA LEU A 114 4.41 8.16 10.15
C LEU A 114 3.82 9.27 9.28
N LYS A 115 4.33 9.42 8.06
CA LYS A 115 3.85 10.42 7.08
C LYS A 115 3.33 9.74 5.83
N ASN A 116 2.26 10.29 5.25
CA ASN A 116 1.81 9.87 3.93
C ASN A 116 2.85 10.30 2.90
N ILE A 117 3.17 9.40 1.97
CA ILE A 117 3.96 9.75 0.80
C ILE A 117 3.01 10.19 -0.30
N ASP A 118 3.23 11.40 -0.81
CA ASP A 118 2.65 11.87 -2.06
C ASP A 118 3.71 11.75 -3.16
N VAL A 119 3.43 10.95 -4.18
CA VAL A 119 4.38 10.63 -5.23
C VAL A 119 3.70 10.76 -6.59
N ASP A 120 4.41 11.29 -7.58
CA ASP A 120 3.94 11.25 -8.97
C ASP A 120 4.05 9.81 -9.51
N PRO A 121 2.93 9.10 -9.76
CA PRO A 121 2.95 7.72 -10.22
C PRO A 121 3.58 7.55 -11.60
N TYR A 122 3.53 8.59 -12.45
CA TYR A 122 4.19 8.54 -13.74
C TYR A 122 5.71 8.55 -13.56
N LYS A 123 6.25 9.46 -12.75
CA LYS A 123 7.69 9.49 -12.43
C LYS A 123 8.14 8.20 -11.76
N TRP A 124 7.38 7.73 -10.76
CA TRP A 124 7.65 6.46 -10.09
C TRP A 124 7.65 5.28 -11.07
N GLY A 125 6.65 5.23 -11.95
CA GLY A 125 6.56 4.23 -13.01
C GLY A 125 7.79 4.24 -13.91
N ARG A 126 8.22 5.41 -14.40
CA ARG A 126 9.43 5.53 -15.23
C ARG A 126 10.70 5.13 -14.48
N ALA A 127 10.86 5.55 -13.23
CA ALA A 127 12.01 5.15 -12.41
C ALA A 127 12.05 3.62 -12.21
N PHE A 128 10.89 2.98 -12.01
CA PHE A 128 10.79 1.53 -11.94
C PHE A 128 11.15 0.85 -13.26
N GLN A 129 10.69 1.36 -14.41
CA GLN A 129 11.02 0.80 -15.73
C GLN A 129 12.52 0.82 -16.04
N THR A 130 13.25 1.86 -15.58
CA THR A 130 14.71 1.91 -15.71
C THR A 130 15.41 0.78 -14.96
N ARG A 131 14.82 0.33 -13.84
CA ARG A 131 15.37 -0.74 -12.98
C ARG A 131 14.89 -2.13 -13.39
N SER A 132 13.66 -2.23 -13.90
CA SER A 132 13.02 -3.46 -14.35
C SER A 132 12.52 -3.29 -15.79
N PRO A 133 13.41 -3.42 -16.80
CA PRO A 133 13.07 -3.17 -18.21
C PRO A 133 11.96 -4.08 -18.77
N GLU A 134 11.71 -5.22 -18.13
CA GLU A 134 10.66 -6.15 -18.54
C GLU A 134 9.23 -5.63 -18.27
N ALA A 135 9.08 -4.67 -17.34
CA ALA A 135 7.83 -3.99 -17.05
C ALA A 135 7.62 -2.78 -17.97
N SER A 136 7.64 -3.04 -19.27
CA SER A 136 7.99 -2.05 -20.29
C SER A 136 6.85 -1.12 -20.72
N ARG A 137 5.56 -1.48 -20.53
CA ARG A 137 4.46 -0.72 -21.16
C ARG A 137 3.52 -0.04 -20.17
N LEU A 138 3.43 1.29 -20.25
CA LEU A 138 2.42 2.08 -19.55
C LEU A 138 1.10 2.04 -20.34
N GLU A 139 0.16 1.21 -19.91
CA GLU A 139 -1.10 0.97 -20.65
C GLU A 139 -2.31 1.76 -20.11
N PHE A 140 -2.16 2.37 -18.94
CA PHE A 140 -3.19 3.12 -18.26
C PHE A 140 -2.57 4.32 -17.57
N MET A 141 -3.20 5.49 -17.73
CA MET A 141 -2.93 6.68 -16.95
C MET A 141 -4.24 7.35 -16.54
N GLN A 142 -4.33 7.74 -15.28
CA GLN A 142 -5.42 8.54 -14.73
C GLN A 142 -4.85 9.86 -14.22
N ILE A 143 -5.40 10.96 -14.72
CA ILE A 143 -5.00 12.33 -14.39
C ILE A 143 -6.23 13.03 -13.81
N GLY A 144 -6.12 13.53 -12.59
CA GLY A 144 -7.19 14.24 -11.88
C GLY A 144 -6.79 15.65 -11.50
N GLY A 145 -7.69 16.36 -10.82
CA GLY A 145 -7.48 17.75 -10.40
C GLY A 145 -7.41 18.75 -11.56
N ILE A 146 -8.01 18.41 -12.71
CA ILE A 146 -8.05 19.28 -13.88
C ILE A 146 -9.15 20.31 -13.65
N GLY A 147 -8.78 21.56 -13.35
CA GLY A 147 -9.74 22.63 -13.12
C GLY A 147 -10.55 22.97 -14.37
N LEU A 148 -11.87 23.06 -14.21
CA LEU A 148 -12.83 23.50 -15.21
C LEU A 148 -13.59 24.75 -14.70
N PRO A 149 -14.28 25.49 -15.58
CA PRO A 149 -15.13 26.61 -15.18
C PRO A 149 -16.16 26.24 -14.11
N ASN A 150 -16.66 27.26 -13.39
CA ASN A 150 -17.67 27.12 -12.34
C ASN A 150 -17.24 26.26 -11.13
N GLY A 151 -15.93 26.19 -10.88
CA GLY A 151 -15.39 25.39 -9.77
C GLY A 151 -15.56 23.89 -9.95
N SER A 152 -15.73 23.44 -11.19
CA SER A 152 -15.79 22.00 -11.49
C SER A 152 -14.38 21.43 -11.73
N GLU A 153 -14.24 20.12 -11.53
CA GLU A 153 -13.00 19.40 -11.77
C GLU A 153 -13.24 18.22 -12.71
N ALA A 154 -12.26 17.94 -13.57
CA ALA A 154 -12.27 16.79 -14.46
C ALA A 154 -11.22 15.75 -14.07
N THR A 155 -11.52 14.51 -14.45
CA THR A 155 -10.57 13.38 -14.43
C THR A 155 -10.52 12.78 -15.82
N VAL A 156 -9.32 12.61 -16.35
CA VAL A 156 -9.06 11.99 -17.65
C VAL A 156 -8.43 10.61 -17.42
N ILE A 157 -9.02 9.58 -18.04
CA ILE A 157 -8.49 8.22 -18.01
C ILE A 157 -8.13 7.82 -19.44
N VAL A 158 -6.86 7.49 -19.66
CA VAL A 158 -6.36 7.01 -20.95
C VAL A 158 -5.94 5.56 -20.82
N LYS A 159 -6.40 4.73 -21.75
CA LYS A 159 -6.10 3.30 -21.84
C LYS A 159 -5.67 2.96 -23.25
N GLY A 160 -4.69 2.08 -23.40
CA GLY A 160 -4.18 1.71 -24.72
C GLY A 160 -3.40 0.41 -24.72
N SER A 161 -3.23 -0.14 -25.92
CA SER A 161 -2.38 -1.31 -26.17
C SER A 161 -0.90 -0.95 -26.36
N LYS A 162 -0.57 0.34 -26.37
CA LYS A 162 0.80 0.91 -26.47
C LYS A 162 1.04 1.83 -25.27
N ASP A 163 2.24 2.39 -25.17
CA ASP A 163 2.53 3.43 -24.16
C ASP A 163 1.57 4.62 -24.34
N VAL A 164 0.78 4.92 -23.32
CA VAL A 164 -0.26 5.95 -23.38
C VAL A 164 0.20 7.33 -22.89
N ALA A 165 1.43 7.48 -22.41
CA ALA A 165 1.86 8.71 -21.75
C ALA A 165 1.77 9.93 -22.67
N LEU A 166 2.26 9.81 -23.91
CA LEU A 166 2.21 10.91 -24.89
C LEU A 166 0.76 11.31 -25.21
N ALA A 167 -0.12 10.33 -25.42
CA ALA A 167 -1.54 10.59 -25.68
C ALA A 167 -2.23 11.23 -24.46
N ALA A 168 -1.91 10.77 -23.25
CA ALA A 168 -2.47 11.30 -22.02
C ALA A 168 -2.07 12.76 -21.79
N PHE A 169 -0.78 13.09 -21.86
CA PHE A 169 -0.35 14.48 -21.71
C PHE A 169 -0.82 15.38 -22.86
N GLY A 170 -0.93 14.83 -24.09
CA GLY A 170 -1.50 15.56 -25.22
C GLY A 170 -2.97 15.97 -25.02
N LEU A 171 -3.78 15.17 -24.31
CA LEU A 171 -5.17 15.52 -23.99
C LEU A 171 -5.28 16.60 -22.91
N ILE A 172 -4.29 16.70 -22.02
CA ILE A 172 -4.23 17.73 -20.98
C ILE A 172 -3.79 19.08 -21.55
N GLY A 173 -2.91 19.08 -22.56
CA GLY A 173 -2.41 20.30 -23.18
C GLY A 173 -1.74 21.23 -22.17
N ASP A 174 -2.11 22.51 -22.19
CA ASP A 174 -1.50 23.57 -21.36
C ASP A 174 -2.16 23.77 -19.99
N VAL A 175 -2.97 22.82 -19.52
CA VAL A 175 -3.58 22.90 -18.18
C VAL A 175 -2.49 23.01 -17.11
N LYS A 176 -2.53 24.08 -16.32
CA LYS A 176 -1.49 24.42 -15.35
C LYS A 176 -1.50 23.59 -14.07
N SER A 177 -2.66 23.06 -13.69
CA SER A 177 -2.84 22.28 -12.46
C SER A 177 -3.51 20.96 -12.79
N PHE A 178 -2.77 19.87 -12.58
CA PHE A 178 -3.25 18.51 -12.65
C PHE A 178 -2.37 17.64 -11.75
N SER A 179 -2.85 16.45 -11.41
CA SER A 179 -2.04 15.42 -10.76
C SER A 179 -2.22 14.09 -11.47
N VAL A 180 -1.11 13.37 -11.70
CA VAL A 180 -1.21 11.97 -12.11
C VAL A 180 -1.60 11.18 -10.86
N GLU A 181 -2.79 10.59 -10.87
CA GLU A 181 -3.32 9.88 -9.69
C GLU A 181 -2.93 8.40 -9.70
N LYS A 182 -2.83 7.82 -10.90
CA LYS A 182 -2.57 6.40 -11.07
C LYS A 182 -1.98 6.07 -12.44
N VAL A 183 -1.03 5.14 -12.47
CA VAL A 183 -0.56 4.51 -13.71
C VAL A 183 -0.62 2.99 -13.60
N ARG A 184 -0.66 2.30 -14.74
CA ARG A 184 -0.52 0.84 -14.81
C ARG A 184 0.54 0.47 -15.81
N LEU A 185 1.50 -0.31 -15.35
CA LEU A 185 2.53 -0.95 -16.16
C LEU A 185 2.11 -2.40 -16.43
N ARG A 186 2.40 -2.88 -17.64
CA ARG A 186 2.27 -4.27 -18.04
C ARG A 186 3.63 -4.81 -18.49
N TYR A 187 3.88 -6.07 -18.17
CA TYR A 187 5.03 -6.83 -18.66
C TYR A 187 4.78 -7.31 -20.09
N ASP A 188 5.78 -7.19 -20.96
CA ASP A 188 5.63 -7.62 -22.37
C ASP A 188 5.78 -9.14 -22.52
N ARG A 189 6.59 -9.79 -21.69
CA ARG A 189 6.96 -11.21 -21.82
C ARG A 189 6.24 -12.15 -20.85
N SER A 190 5.41 -11.60 -19.95
CA SER A 190 4.72 -12.37 -18.92
C SER A 190 3.39 -11.70 -18.57
N PRO A 191 2.33 -12.46 -18.21
CA PRO A 191 1.11 -11.89 -17.66
C PRO A 191 1.41 -11.24 -16.30
N GLY A 192 1.73 -9.95 -16.32
CA GLY A 192 2.08 -9.17 -15.15
C GLY A 192 1.51 -7.76 -15.23
N ILE A 193 0.86 -7.30 -14.17
CA ILE A 193 0.34 -5.93 -14.02
C ILE A 193 0.84 -5.33 -12.72
N ILE A 194 1.35 -4.11 -12.80
CA ILE A 194 1.70 -3.27 -11.66
C ILE A 194 0.90 -1.98 -11.79
N ALA A 195 0.02 -1.68 -10.83
CA ALA A 195 -0.65 -0.39 -10.77
C ALA A 195 -0.09 0.45 -9.62
N LEU A 196 0.39 1.66 -9.91
CA LEU A 196 0.96 2.60 -8.95
C LEU A 196 -0.03 3.75 -8.74
N SER A 197 -0.17 4.24 -7.50
CA SER A 197 -1.02 5.39 -7.16
C SER A 197 -0.26 6.49 -6.43
N ASN A 198 -0.79 7.71 -6.47
CA ASN A 198 -0.14 8.89 -5.90
C ASN A 198 0.06 8.84 -4.37
N LYS A 199 -0.72 8.04 -3.65
CA LYS A 199 -0.55 7.81 -2.20
C LYS A 199 0.41 6.66 -1.87
N ALA A 200 1.45 6.50 -2.67
CA ALA A 200 2.45 5.43 -2.59
C ALA A 200 1.81 4.03 -2.42
N GLY A 201 0.76 3.77 -3.18
CA GLY A 201 0.03 2.51 -3.20
C GLY A 201 0.38 1.70 -4.44
N VAL A 202 0.49 0.38 -4.30
CA VAL A 202 0.74 -0.53 -5.41
C VAL A 202 -0.25 -1.68 -5.39
N HIS A 203 -0.72 -2.05 -6.57
CA HIS A 203 -1.44 -3.29 -6.81
C HIS A 203 -0.63 -4.20 -7.72
N LEU A 204 -0.23 -5.35 -7.20
CA LEU A 204 0.60 -6.33 -7.88
C LEU A 204 -0.24 -7.51 -8.34
N ASN A 205 -0.17 -7.79 -9.64
CA ASN A 205 -0.58 -9.06 -10.22
C ASN A 205 0.56 -9.54 -11.12
N VAL A 206 1.62 -10.06 -10.50
CA VAL A 206 2.86 -10.48 -11.19
C VAL A 206 3.20 -11.91 -10.79
N PRO A 207 3.97 -12.66 -11.60
CA PRO A 207 4.34 -14.04 -11.29
C PRO A 207 5.17 -14.17 -10.01
N SER A 208 6.10 -13.23 -9.77
CA SER A 208 7.04 -13.26 -8.65
C SER A 208 7.18 -11.88 -8.02
N GLU A 209 6.50 -11.65 -6.88
CA GLU A 209 6.68 -10.38 -6.15
C GLU A 209 8.10 -10.22 -5.59
N LYS A 210 8.78 -11.34 -5.28
CA LYS A 210 10.14 -11.31 -4.72
C LYS A 210 11.15 -10.65 -5.66
N GLU A 211 10.97 -10.82 -6.97
CA GLU A 211 11.80 -10.20 -8.00
C GLU A 211 11.48 -8.73 -8.20
N VAL A 212 10.20 -8.35 -8.08
CA VAL A 212 9.71 -7.01 -8.41
C VAL A 212 9.85 -6.01 -7.26
N LEU A 213 9.65 -6.47 -6.02
CA LEU A 213 9.58 -5.59 -4.85
C LEU A 213 10.87 -4.81 -4.55
N PRO A 214 12.09 -5.38 -4.67
CA PRO A 214 13.32 -4.63 -4.46
C PRO A 214 13.41 -3.39 -5.35
N ASP A 215 13.08 -3.53 -6.63
CA ASP A 215 13.14 -2.42 -7.59
C ASP A 215 11.99 -1.43 -7.41
N LEU A 216 10.80 -1.89 -7.02
CA LEU A 216 9.69 -0.99 -6.65
C LEU A 216 10.04 -0.11 -5.44
N ARG A 217 10.67 -0.69 -4.42
CA ARG A 217 11.10 0.07 -3.23
C ARG A 217 12.18 1.09 -3.57
N ARG A 218 13.17 0.69 -4.39
CA ARG A 218 14.25 1.59 -4.84
C ARG A 218 13.74 2.71 -5.73
N SER A 219 12.92 2.39 -6.72
CA SER A 219 12.31 3.40 -7.61
C SER A 219 11.42 4.39 -6.87
N LEU A 220 10.76 3.97 -5.78
CA LEU A 220 10.00 4.87 -4.93
C LEU A 220 10.91 5.86 -4.19
N LEU A 221 12.06 5.40 -3.70
CA LEU A 221 13.06 6.28 -3.07
C LEU A 221 13.66 7.30 -4.05
N ASP A 222 13.81 6.94 -5.32
CA ASP A 222 14.36 7.84 -6.35
C ASP A 222 13.46 9.05 -6.69
N VAL A 223 12.17 8.98 -6.33
CA VAL A 223 11.15 9.97 -6.74
C VAL A 223 10.45 10.63 -5.55
N ARG A 224 10.89 10.32 -4.33
CA ARG A 224 10.45 10.97 -3.10
C ARG A 224 11.18 12.30 -2.89
#